data_AF-A0A950MYN1-F1
#
_entry.id   AF-A0A950MYN1-F1
#
_cell.length_a   1.000
_cell.length_b   1.000
_cell.length_c   1.000
_cell.angle_alpha   90.00
_cell.angle_beta   90.00
_cell.angle_gamma   90.00
#
_symmetry.space_group_name_H-M   'P 1'
#
loop_
_entity.id
_entity.type
_entity.pdbx_description
1 polymer ?
#
loop_
_entity_poly.entity_id
_entity_poly.type
_entity_poly.pdbx_seq_one_letter_code
_entity_poly.pdbx_strand_id
1 'polypeptide(L)' 'MTLHAAPVPSAGKRYFAMPPCPRCGDTLFAPEISEHVSAHEVRHRWSCEACGHGFITSVDLFRFRRN' A
#
# COMPACT_ATOMS: atom_id res chain seq x y z
N MET A 1 -17.63 -25.97 4.38
CA MET A 1 -16.92 -25.08 3.43
C MET A 1 -16.29 -23.98 4.27
N THR A 2 -15.03 -23.69 3.99
CA THR A 2 -13.98 -23.24 4.92
C THR A 2 -14.24 -21.85 5.52
N LEU A 3 -13.89 -21.68 6.80
CA LEU A 3 -13.89 -20.38 7.50
C LEU A 3 -12.83 -19.47 6.88
N HIS A 4 -13.23 -18.36 6.26
CA HIS A 4 -12.29 -17.28 5.92
C HIS A 4 -12.22 -16.35 7.14
N ALA A 5 -11.28 -16.64 8.05
CA ALA A 5 -10.91 -15.69 9.10
C ALA A 5 -10.21 -14.51 8.42
N ALA A 6 -10.92 -13.37 8.29
CA ALA A 6 -10.28 -12.12 7.91
C ALA A 6 -9.24 -11.76 8.98
N PRO A 7 -7.96 -11.58 8.63
CA PRO A 7 -6.96 -11.17 9.59
C PRO A 7 -7.31 -9.77 10.10
N VAL A 8 -7.41 -9.62 11.42
CA VAL A 8 -7.56 -8.33 12.08
C VAL A 8 -6.31 -7.50 11.74
N PRO A 9 -6.45 -6.33 11.07
CA PRO A 9 -5.29 -5.50 10.78
C PRO A 9 -4.85 -4.83 12.08
N SER A 10 -3.88 -5.45 12.74
CA SER A 10 -3.21 -4.93 13.92
C SER A 10 -2.60 -3.56 13.62
N ALA A 11 -3.12 -2.52 14.26
CA ALA A 11 -2.68 -1.14 14.24
C ALA A 11 -1.21 -1.00 14.73
N GLY A 12 -0.26 -1.28 13.85
CA GLY A 12 1.17 -1.16 14.10
C GLY A 12 1.82 -0.37 12.98
N LYS A 13 2.25 0.85 13.30
CA LYS A 13 2.82 1.87 12.39
C LYS A 13 3.97 1.35 11.50
N ARG A 14 3.66 0.66 10.39
CA ARG A 14 4.54 0.39 9.22
C ARG A 14 3.75 0.27 7.90
N TYR A 15 2.61 0.95 7.82
CA TYR A 15 1.60 0.86 6.76
C TYR A 15 2.00 1.38 5.36
N PHE A 16 3.23 1.86 5.14
CA PHE A 16 3.61 2.40 3.83
C PHE A 16 3.78 1.32 2.74
N ALA A 17 3.98 0.05 3.11
CA ALA A 17 4.28 -1.01 2.15
C ALA A 17 3.06 -1.82 1.68
N MET A 18 1.95 -1.85 2.42
CA MET A 18 0.79 -2.67 2.08
C MET A 18 -0.53 -1.92 2.32
N PRO A 19 -0.91 -1.02 1.40
CA PRO A 19 -2.12 -0.23 1.55
C PRO A 19 -3.38 -1.09 1.33
N PRO A 20 -4.46 -0.83 2.09
CA PRO A 20 -5.76 -1.38 1.76
C PRO A 20 -6.32 -0.71 0.50
N CYS A 21 -7.03 -1.46 -0.32
CA CYS A 21 -7.75 -0.93 -1.46
C CYS A 21 -8.83 0.04 -0.97
N PRO A 22 -8.87 1.29 -1.46
CA PRO A 22 -9.89 2.26 -1.02
C PRO A 22 -11.31 1.87 -1.44
N ARG A 23 -11.48 0.90 -2.36
CA ARG A 23 -12.78 0.44 -2.84
C ARG A 23 -13.30 -0.79 -2.10
N CYS A 24 -12.49 -1.84 -1.95
CA CYS A 24 -12.93 -3.11 -1.33
C CYS A 24 -12.31 -3.38 0.04
N GLY A 25 -11.31 -2.59 0.46
CA GLY A 25 -10.58 -2.80 1.72
C GLY A 25 -9.57 -3.94 1.69
N ASP A 26 -9.41 -4.65 0.57
CA ASP A 26 -8.45 -5.74 0.43
C ASP A 26 -7.01 -5.22 0.55
N THR A 27 -6.11 -5.99 1.14
CA THR A 27 -4.72 -5.57 1.35
C THR A 27 -3.89 -5.84 0.11
N LEU A 28 -3.25 -4.82 -0.44
CA LEU A 28 -2.33 -4.99 -1.56
C LEU A 28 -0.92 -5.24 -1.04
N PHE A 29 -0.28 -6.29 -1.53
CA PHE A 29 1.05 -6.70 -1.09
C PHE A 29 2.19 -6.05 -1.87
N ALA A 30 1.97 -5.72 -3.14
CA ALA A 30 2.96 -5.10 -4.00
C ALA A 30 2.32 -4.08 -4.95
N PRO A 31 3.01 -2.95 -5.22
CA PRO A 31 2.60 -2.06 -6.28
C PRO A 31 2.92 -2.69 -7.63
N GLU A 32 2.11 -2.38 -8.63
CA GLU A 32 2.36 -2.76 -10.01
C GLU A 32 3.59 -2.05 -10.56
N ILE A 33 3.77 -0.77 -10.20
CA ILE A 33 4.90 0.06 -10.63
C ILE A 33 5.38 0.91 -9.47
N SER A 34 6.70 1.00 -9.30
CA SER A 34 7.34 1.96 -8.40
C SER A 34 8.17 2.93 -9.23
N GLU A 35 7.73 4.19 -9.27
CA GLU A 35 8.38 5.27 -10.00
C GLU A 35 9.19 6.12 -9.00
N HIS A 36 10.48 6.26 -9.24
CA HIS A 36 11.31 7.23 -8.52
C HIS A 36 11.05 8.61 -9.13
N VAL A 37 10.27 9.44 -8.45
CA VAL A 37 9.86 10.76 -8.95
C VAL A 37 10.92 11.80 -8.65
N SER A 38 11.57 11.71 -7.49
CA SER A 38 12.65 12.60 -7.09
C SER A 38 13.61 11.89 -6.12
N ALA A 39 14.70 12.58 -5.73
CA ALA A 39 15.62 12.06 -4.70
C ALA A 39 14.95 11.81 -3.34
N HIS A 40 13.74 12.35 -3.13
CA HIS A 40 13.00 12.25 -1.89
C HIS A 40 11.59 11.69 -2.05
N GLU A 41 11.13 11.38 -3.27
CA GLU A 41 9.78 10.89 -3.49
C GLU A 41 9.78 9.65 -4.38
N VAL A 42 9.14 8.60 -3.89
CA VAL A 42 8.79 7.41 -4.66
C VAL A 42 7.27 7.33 -4.77
N ARG A 43 6.76 7.18 -6.00
CA ARG A 43 5.35 6.92 -6.27
C ARG A 43 5.12 5.45 -6.57
N HIS A 44 4.12 4.88 -5.93
CA HIS A 44 3.69 3.51 -6.14
C HIS A 44 2.34 3.52 -6.82
N ARG A 45 2.23 2.86 -7.97
CA ARG A 45 0.95 2.56 -8.62
C ARG A 45 0.49 1.19 -8.17
N TRP A 46 -0.75 1.15 -7.73
CA TRP A 46 -1.38 -0.02 -7.17
C TRP A 46 -2.53 -0.44 -8.06
N SER A 47 -2.69 -1.75 -8.21
CA SER A 47 -3.81 -2.36 -8.90
C SER A 47 -4.35 -3.48 -8.03
N CYS A 48 -5.60 -3.34 -7.60
CA CYS A 48 -6.24 -4.34 -6.75
C CYS A 48 -6.72 -5.51 -7.61
N GLU A 49 -6.19 -6.71 -7.38
CA GLU A 49 -6.61 -7.92 -8.12
C GLU A 49 -8.05 -8.34 -7.81
N ALA A 50 -8.54 -8.07 -6.59
CA ALA A 50 -9.88 -8.46 -6.18
C ALA A 50 -11.01 -7.64 -6.84
N CYS A 51 -10.77 -6.35 -7.11
CA CYS A 51 -11.81 -5.46 -7.65
C CYS A 51 -11.39 -4.67 -8.90
N GLY A 52 -10.16 -4.82 -9.37
CA GLY A 52 -9.61 -4.12 -10.53
C GLY A 52 -9.35 -2.62 -10.32
N HIS A 53 -9.46 -2.11 -9.08
CA HIS A 53 -9.29 -0.68 -8.83
C HIS A 53 -7.81 -0.29 -8.76
N GLY A 54 -7.42 0.66 -9.60
CA GLY A 54 -6.09 1.25 -9.61
C GLY A 54 -6.02 2.57 -8.81
N PHE A 55 -4.96 2.75 -8.02
CA PHE A 55 -4.71 3.98 -7.27
C PHE A 55 -3.19 4.22 -7.07
N ILE A 56 -2.81 5.38 -6.54
CA ILE A 56 -1.40 5.79 -6.38
C ILE A 56 -1.13 6.19 -4.94
N THR A 57 0.04 5.81 -4.40
CA THR A 57 0.57 6.34 -3.13
C THR A 57 1.95 6.98 -3.35
N SER A 58 2.27 8.01 -2.58
CA SER A 58 3.60 8.65 -2.58
C SER A 58 4.29 8.45 -1.23
N VAL A 59 5.58 8.14 -1.25
CA VAL A 59 6.43 7.98 -0.07
C VAL A 59 7.53 9.04 -0.12
N ASP A 60 7.55 9.91 0.90
CA ASP A 60 8.62 10.89 1.09
C ASP A 60 9.77 10.29 1.92
N LEU A 61 10.93 10.12 1.29
CA LEU A 61 12.13 9.48 1.86
C LEU A 61 12.85 10.39 2.88
N PHE A 62 12.69 11.71 2.81
CA PHE A 62 13.29 12.62 3.80
C PHE A 62 12.55 12.62 5.13
N ARG A 63 11.25 12.35 5.12
CA ARG A 63 10.44 12.22 6.34
C ARG A 63 10.87 11.06 7.24
N PHE A 64 11.67 10.12 6.75
CA PHE A 64 12.27 9.02 7.54
C PHE A 64 13.60 9.39 8.23
N ARG A 65 14.23 10.54 7.92
CA ARG A 65 15.57 10.90 8.43
C ARG A 65 15.57 11.83 9.66
N ARG A 66 14.44 12.04 10.33
CA ARG A 66 14.39 12.75 11.62
C ARG A 66 14.19 11.78 12.78
N ASN A 67 15.28 11.22 13.28
CA ASN A 67 15.42 10.81 14.68
C ASN A 67 16.88 10.94 15.09
#